data_AF-A0A7S2CGE5-F1
#
_entry.id   AF-A0A7S2CGE5-F1
#
_cell.length_a   1.000
_cell.length_b   1.000
_cell.length_c   1.000
_cell.angle_alpha   90.00
_cell.angle_beta   90.00
_cell.angle_gamma   90.00
#
_symmetry.space_group_name_H-M   'P 1'
#
loop_
_entity.id
_entity.type
_entity.pdbx_description
1 polymer ?
#
loop_
_entity_poly.entity_id
_entity_poly.type
_entity_poly.pdbx_seq_one_letter_code
_entity_poly.pdbx_strand_id
1 'polypeptide(L)'
;QGYLGRPPASRRPCAMVDDTGTRPVCRFCLEDTVEEGDELIAPCLCSGSMKYVHRSCLDQWRIDGFDPKTVTHCGTCKATFRMEQDSASALGAEGEVWLQIARYLAWRL
;
A
#
# COMPACT_ATOMS: atom_id res chain seq x y z
N GLN A 1 -36.22 -22.79 -21.79
CA GLN A 1 -34.76 -22.57 -21.91
C GLN A 1 -34.40 -21.43 -20.99
N GLY A 2 -34.18 -21.76 -19.72
CA GLY A 2 -33.92 -20.80 -18.66
C GLY A 2 -32.60 -21.15 -18.01
N TYR A 3 -31.67 -20.21 -18.00
CA TYR A 3 -30.48 -20.23 -17.15
C TYR A 3 -30.24 -18.80 -16.68
N LEU A 4 -31.11 -18.30 -15.81
CA LEU A 4 -30.75 -17.21 -14.89
C LEU A 4 -29.89 -17.83 -13.79
N GLY A 5 -28.61 -18.04 -14.10
CA GLY A 5 -27.59 -18.39 -13.12
C GLY A 5 -27.20 -17.13 -12.35
N ARG A 6 -27.74 -16.96 -11.14
CA ARG A 6 -27.31 -15.94 -10.20
C ARG A 6 -25.83 -16.17 -9.86
N PRO A 7 -24.91 -15.23 -10.10
CA PRO A 7 -23.50 -15.45 -9.78
C PRO A 7 -23.31 -15.59 -8.26
N PRO A 8 -22.40 -16.47 -7.80
CA PRO A 8 -22.16 -16.70 -6.39
C PRO A 8 -21.67 -15.42 -5.70
N ALA A 9 -22.32 -15.08 -4.58
CA ALA A 9 -21.93 -14.00 -3.70
C ALA A 9 -20.66 -14.37 -2.92
N SER A 10 -19.49 -14.30 -3.56
CA SER A 10 -18.19 -14.33 -2.85
C SER A 10 -16.98 -13.87 -3.65
N ARG A 11 -17.06 -13.70 -4.97
CA ARG A 11 -15.94 -13.14 -5.74
C ARG A 11 -16.29 -11.71 -6.12
N ARG A 12 -15.85 -10.75 -5.31
CA ARG A 12 -15.68 -9.38 -5.79
C ARG A 12 -14.68 -9.47 -6.94
N PRO A 13 -15.03 -9.22 -8.21
CA PRO A 13 -14.00 -8.88 -9.17
C PRO A 13 -13.68 -7.43 -8.84
N CYS A 14 -12.63 -7.18 -8.07
CA CYS A 14 -11.99 -5.86 -8.06
C CYS A 14 -11.28 -5.63 -9.41
N ALA A 15 -11.92 -5.94 -10.54
CA ALA A 15 -11.47 -5.52 -11.84
C ALA A 15 -12.10 -4.14 -12.06
N MET A 16 -11.48 -3.14 -11.46
CA MET A 16 -11.77 -1.74 -11.71
C MET A 16 -11.31 -1.47 -13.14
N VAL A 17 -12.23 -1.64 -14.09
CA VAL A 17 -12.01 -1.39 -15.51
C VAL A 17 -11.80 0.11 -15.68
N ASP A 18 -10.64 0.51 -16.20
CA ASP A 18 -10.39 1.90 -16.60
C ASP A 18 -11.33 2.28 -17.77
N ASP A 19 -11.60 3.56 -18.01
CA ASP A 19 -12.51 4.08 -19.06
C ASP A 19 -12.24 3.47 -20.47
N THR A 20 -11.01 3.01 -20.69
CA THR A 20 -10.53 2.32 -21.90
C THR A 20 -10.85 0.82 -21.99
N GLY A 21 -11.57 0.22 -21.04
CA GLY A 21 -11.89 -1.22 -21.06
C GLY A 21 -10.73 -2.15 -20.70
N THR A 22 -9.58 -1.60 -20.31
CA THR A 22 -8.34 -2.35 -20.03
C THR A 22 -8.16 -2.56 -18.53
N ARG A 23 -7.67 -3.74 -18.13
CA ARG A 23 -7.35 -4.05 -16.73
C ARG A 23 -6.16 -3.18 -16.28
N PRO A 24 -6.21 -2.58 -15.08
CA PRO A 24 -5.07 -1.82 -14.58
C PRO A 24 -3.86 -2.73 -14.41
N VAL A 25 -2.67 -2.23 -14.74
CA VAL A 25 -1.40 -2.95 -14.64
C VAL A 25 -0.48 -2.21 -13.65
N CYS A 26 0.39 -2.93 -12.97
CA CYS A 26 1.40 -2.32 -12.11
C CYS A 26 2.44 -1.57 -12.95
N ARG A 27 2.72 -0.30 -12.64
CA ARG A 27 3.71 0.48 -13.39
C ARG A 27 5.17 0.02 -13.23
N PHE A 28 5.46 -0.83 -12.23
CA PHE A 28 6.82 -1.29 -11.92
C PHE A 28 7.14 -2.64 -12.55
N CYS A 29 6.21 -3.61 -12.49
CA CYS A 29 6.40 -4.95 -13.08
C CYS A 29 5.59 -5.20 -14.36
N LEU A 30 4.71 -4.25 -14.76
CA LEU A 30 3.88 -4.29 -15.97
C LEU A 30 2.87 -5.46 -16.02
N GLU A 31 2.54 -6.02 -14.87
CA GLU A 31 1.66 -7.18 -14.69
C GLU A 31 0.32 -6.77 -14.05
N ASP A 32 -0.78 -7.47 -14.40
CA ASP A 32 -2.13 -7.26 -13.83
C ASP A 32 -2.58 -8.39 -12.87
N THR A 33 -1.65 -9.29 -12.55
CA THR A 33 -1.87 -10.41 -11.64
C THR A 33 -2.15 -9.91 -10.23
N VAL A 34 -3.37 -10.16 -9.74
CA VAL A 34 -3.77 -9.88 -8.37
C VAL A 34 -3.77 -11.20 -7.60
N GLU A 35 -2.69 -11.47 -6.88
CA GLU A 35 -2.63 -12.59 -5.94
C GLU A 35 -3.34 -12.21 -4.63
N GLU A 36 -3.72 -13.21 -3.81
CA GLU A 36 -4.33 -12.98 -2.50
C GLU A 36 -3.39 -12.16 -1.59
N GLY A 37 -3.65 -10.85 -1.48
CA GLY A 37 -2.87 -9.90 -0.67
C GLY A 37 -2.00 -8.93 -1.48
N ASP A 38 -1.80 -9.15 -2.78
CA ASP A 38 -0.97 -8.31 -3.65
C ASP A 38 -1.82 -7.56 -4.68
N GLU A 39 -2.77 -6.76 -4.18
CA GLU A 39 -3.65 -5.96 -5.02
C GLU A 39 -2.96 -4.70 -5.58
N LEU A 40 -3.48 -4.23 -6.73
CA LEU A 40 -3.10 -2.95 -7.30
C LEU A 40 -3.69 -1.80 -6.48
N ILE A 41 -2.80 -0.99 -5.90
CA ILE A 41 -3.12 0.20 -5.12
C ILE A 41 -2.78 1.48 -5.91
N ALA A 42 -3.41 2.58 -5.55
CA ALA A 42 -3.11 3.92 -6.07
C ALA A 42 -2.54 4.81 -4.95
N PRO A 43 -1.23 4.68 -4.62
CA PRO A 43 -0.66 5.28 -3.41
C PRO A 43 -0.39 6.79 -3.56
N CYS A 44 -0.54 7.38 -4.74
CA CYS A 44 -0.17 8.77 -5.01
C CYS A 44 -1.16 9.45 -5.95
N LEU A 45 -0.96 10.75 -6.18
CA LEU A 45 -1.82 11.58 -7.04
C LEU A 45 -1.57 11.43 -8.54
N CYS A 46 -0.85 10.38 -8.97
CA CYS A 46 -0.69 10.10 -10.40
C CYS A 46 -2.07 9.83 -11.03
N SER A 47 -2.22 10.22 -12.30
CA SER A 47 -3.42 10.01 -13.10
C SER A 47 -3.22 8.90 -14.15
N GLY A 48 -4.33 8.37 -14.67
CA GLY A 48 -4.32 7.31 -15.68
C GLY A 48 -3.78 5.97 -15.15
N SER A 49 -3.22 5.15 -16.05
CA SER A 49 -2.68 3.83 -15.74
C SER A 49 -1.43 3.87 -14.84
N MET A 50 -0.66 4.96 -14.86
CA MET A 50 0.57 5.11 -14.08
C MET A 50 0.36 5.24 -12.57
N LYS A 51 -0.88 5.34 -12.10
CA LYS A 51 -1.19 5.44 -10.68
C LYS A 51 -1.20 4.08 -9.97
N TYR A 52 -1.39 2.99 -10.71
CA TYR A 52 -1.54 1.65 -10.15
C TYR A 52 -0.20 0.96 -9.94
N VAL A 53 0.00 0.39 -8.74
CA VAL A 53 1.18 -0.39 -8.37
C VAL A 53 0.78 -1.52 -7.42
N HIS A 54 1.43 -2.67 -7.49
CA HIS A 54 1.27 -3.70 -6.46
C HIS A 54 1.82 -3.21 -5.12
N ARG A 55 1.24 -3.69 -4.02
CA ARG A 55 1.74 -3.42 -2.66
C ARG A 55 3.20 -3.86 -2.54
N SER A 56 3.52 -5.09 -2.93
CA SER A 56 4.88 -5.61 -2.86
C SER A 56 5.87 -4.85 -3.75
N CYS A 57 5.46 -4.47 -4.97
CA CYS A 57 6.31 -3.67 -5.85
C CYS A 57 6.61 -2.28 -5.28
N LEU A 58 5.62 -1.65 -4.63
CA LEU A 58 5.82 -0.36 -3.97
C LEU A 58 6.80 -0.49 -2.79
N ASP A 59 6.67 -1.53 -1.97
CA ASP A 59 7.57 -1.72 -0.83
C ASP A 59 9.01 -2.02 -1.27
N GLN A 60 9.20 -2.83 -2.31
CA GLN A 60 10.52 -3.03 -2.91
C GLN A 60 11.11 -1.71 -3.42
N TRP A 61 10.31 -0.90 -4.13
CA TRP A 61 10.75 0.41 -4.61
C TRP A 61 11.19 1.35 -3.47
N ARG A 62 10.50 1.30 -2.33
CA ARG A 62 10.83 2.12 -1.15
C ARG A 62 12.16 1.70 -0.52
N ILE A 63 12.50 0.42 -0.57
CA ILE A 63 13.74 -0.14 0.00
C ILE A 63 14.93 0.08 -0.95
N ASP A 64 14.72 -0.02 -2.26
CA ASP A 64 15.79 0.11 -3.26
C ASP A 64 16.27 1.56 -3.45
N GLY A 65 15.42 2.54 -3.10
CA GLY A 65 15.74 3.95 -3.27
C GLY A 65 16.87 4.43 -2.34
N PHE A 66 17.92 5.02 -2.93
CA PHE A 66 19.02 5.67 -2.21
C PHE A 66 18.62 6.96 -1.49
N ASP A 67 17.53 7.61 -1.92
CA ASP A 67 17.06 8.86 -1.34
C ASP A 67 15.96 8.61 -0.30
N PRO A 68 16.05 9.17 0.92
CA PRO A 68 15.07 8.91 1.98
C PRO A 68 13.64 9.35 1.62
N LYS A 69 13.46 10.20 0.59
CA LYS A 69 12.14 10.61 0.14
C LYS A 69 11.47 9.54 -0.73
N THR A 70 12.17 8.55 -1.27
CA THR A 70 11.53 7.43 -2.01
C THR A 70 10.64 6.57 -1.11
N VAL A 71 10.89 6.58 0.20
CA VAL A 71 10.11 5.85 1.21
C VAL A 71 8.75 6.51 1.46
N THR A 72 8.65 7.82 1.25
CA THR A 72 7.50 8.65 1.65
C THR A 72 6.83 9.37 0.49
N HIS A 73 7.54 9.59 -0.62
CA HIS A 73 7.08 10.38 -1.77
C HIS A 73 7.21 9.58 -3.07
N CYS A 74 6.26 9.83 -3.97
CA CYS A 74 6.30 9.29 -5.32
C CYS A 74 7.47 9.88 -6.12
N GLY A 75 8.28 9.03 -6.77
CA GLY A 75 9.36 9.48 -7.65
C GLY A 75 8.89 10.31 -8.85
N THR A 76 7.63 10.11 -9.29
CA THR A 76 7.06 10.74 -10.49
C THR A 76 6.34 12.06 -10.17
N CYS A 77 5.28 12.02 -9.36
CA CYS A 77 4.48 13.21 -9.05
C CYS A 77 4.94 13.97 -7.79
N LYS A 78 5.94 13.45 -7.07
CA LYS A 78 6.48 14.01 -5.81
C LYS A 78 5.48 14.14 -4.65
N ALA A 79 4.24 13.73 -4.82
CA ALA A 79 3.25 13.68 -3.75
C ALA A 79 3.61 12.61 -2.70
N THR A 80 3.23 12.85 -1.45
CA THR A 80 3.36 11.89 -0.35
C THR A 80 2.46 10.69 -0.59
N PHE A 81 2.94 9.49 -0.26
CA PHE A 81 2.12 8.29 -0.38
C PHE A 81 0.97 8.30 0.62
N ARG A 82 -0.26 8.05 0.14
CA ARG A 82 -1.45 7.88 0.97
C ARG A 82 -1.50 6.43 1.45
N MET A 83 -0.78 6.14 2.54
CA MET A 83 -0.96 4.90 3.29
C MET A 83 -2.01 5.17 4.37
N GLU A 84 -2.94 4.24 4.56
CA GLU A 84 -4.02 4.35 5.55
C GLU A 84 -3.48 4.13 6.97
N GLN A 85 -2.57 5.03 7.41
CA GLN A 85 -2.04 5.13 8.75
C GLN A 85 -2.33 6.53 9.28
N ASP A 86 -3.61 6.81 9.49
CA ASP A 86 -4.04 8.00 10.24
C ASP A 86 -5.10 7.58 11.26
N SER A 87 -4.64 6.90 12.31
CA SER A 87 -5.16 7.03 13.67
C SER A 87 -4.35 6.12 14.61
N ALA A 88 -3.67 6.73 15.58
CA ALA A 88 -3.12 6.12 16.80
C ALA A 88 -1.60 5.95 16.98
N SER A 89 -0.76 6.84 16.45
CA SER A 89 0.64 6.91 16.95
C SER A 89 1.29 8.30 16.89
N ALA A 90 0.49 9.37 16.98
CA ALA A 90 0.99 10.71 17.29
C ALA A 90 1.03 11.00 18.81
N LEU A 91 0.75 10.01 19.68
CA LEU A 91 0.89 10.14 21.13
C LEU A 91 1.78 9.01 21.68
N GLY A 92 3.08 9.29 21.86
CA GLY A 92 3.80 8.74 23.02
C GLY A 92 4.85 7.62 22.83
N ALA A 93 5.50 7.45 21.67
CA ALA A 93 6.59 6.47 21.54
C ALA A 93 7.83 6.80 22.40
N GLU A 94 8.01 8.06 22.78
CA GLU A 94 9.12 8.52 23.62
C GLU A 94 8.92 8.26 25.13
N GLY A 95 7.67 8.13 25.59
CA GLY A 95 7.36 7.85 27.00
C GLY A 95 7.53 6.37 27.38
N GLU A 96 7.19 5.46 26.46
CA GLU A 96 7.23 4.03 26.73
C GLU A 96 8.66 3.47 26.81
N VAL A 97 9.58 3.97 25.97
CA VAL A 97 10.98 3.53 25.96
C VAL A 97 11.71 3.89 27.25
N TRP A 98 11.53 5.12 27.77
CA TRP A 98 12.15 5.54 29.03
C TRP A 98 11.63 4.75 30.24
N LEU A 99 10.34 4.36 30.25
CA LEU A 99 9.79 3.51 31.29
C LEU A 99 10.41 2.10 31.27
N GLN A 100 10.64 1.53 30.08
CA GLN A 100 11.31 0.24 29.95
C GLN A 100 12.78 0.32 30.42
N ILE A 101 13.50 1.39 30.07
CA ILE A 101 14.86 1.63 30.54
C ILE A 101 14.89 1.81 32.07
N ALA A 102 13.99 2.60 32.64
CA ALA A 102 13.91 2.82 34.08
C ALA A 102 13.62 1.52 34.85
N ARG A 103 12.72 0.66 34.33
CA ARG A 103 12.43 -0.66 34.92
C ARG A 103 13.63 -1.58 34.88
N TYR A 104 14.37 -1.59 33.78
CA TYR A 104 15.59 -2.38 33.64
C TYR A 104 16.68 -1.92 34.62
N LEU A 105 16.89 -0.60 34.73
CA LEU A 105 17.86 -0.03 35.67
C LEU A 105 17.45 -0.24 37.13
N ALA A 106 16.15 -0.15 37.45
CA ALA A 106 15.62 -0.40 38.79
C ALA A 106 15.73 -1.87 39.22
N TRP A 107 15.77 -2.83 38.29
CA TRP A 107 16.02 -4.24 38.60
C TRP A 107 17.50 -4.56 38.82
N ARG A 108 18.39 -3.67 38.35
CA ARG A 108 19.85 -3.87 38.36
C ARG A 108 20.57 -3.16 39.51
N LEU A 109 19.84 -2.39 40.32
CA LEU A 109 20.23 -1.76 41.59
C LEU A 109 19.59 -2.52 42.76
#